data_AF-A0A2V8KFY7-F1
#
_entry.id   AF-A0A2V8KFY7-F1
#
_cell.length_a   1.000
_cell.length_b   1.000
_cell.length_c   1.000
_cell.angle_alpha   90.00
_cell.angle_beta   90.00
_cell.angle_gamma   90.00
#
_symmetry.space_group_name_H-M   'P 1'
#
loop_
_entity.id
_entity.type
_entity.pdbx_description
1 polymer ?
#
loop_
_entity_poly.entity_id
_entity_poly.type
_entity_poly.pdbx_seq_one_letter_code
_entity_poly.pdbx_strand_id
1 'polypeptide(L)'
;MAPDLSDIGAIRSPDALRRSLMDPTGSMLPLNRYVRAVTRDGKVITGRRLNEDTYTVQLIDTEERLVSLIKSDLREYAVLKTSAMPPYKEKLTSAELDDVVAYLRTLKGAR
;
A
#
# COMPACT_ATOMS: atom_id res chain seq x y z
N MET A 1 -4.18 0.79 -5.59
CA MET A 1 -4.98 -0.23 -4.86
C MET A 1 -4.94 -0.02 -3.36
N ALA A 2 -6.10 -0.03 -2.72
CA ALA A 2 -6.25 -0.12 -1.27
C ALA A 2 -6.53 -1.58 -0.88
N PRO A 3 -6.05 -2.04 0.29
CA PRO A 3 -6.43 -3.36 0.80
C PRO A 3 -7.91 -3.40 1.17
N ASP A 4 -8.52 -4.58 1.08
CA ASP A 4 -9.84 -4.83 1.65
C ASP A 4 -9.78 -4.64 3.17
N LEU A 5 -10.75 -3.89 3.71
CA LEU A 5 -10.85 -3.55 5.12
C LEU A 5 -11.97 -4.31 5.85
N SER A 6 -12.72 -5.17 5.16
CA SER A 6 -13.89 -5.88 5.69
C SER A 6 -13.63 -6.63 7.01
N ASP A 7 -12.39 -7.10 7.21
CA ASP A 7 -11.98 -7.89 8.38
C ASP A 7 -10.92 -7.18 9.24
N ILE A 8 -10.62 -5.90 8.95
CA ILE A 8 -9.44 -5.24 9.51
C ILE A 8 -9.49 -5.12 11.04
N GLY A 9 -10.68 -4.97 11.62
CA GLY A 9 -10.92 -4.90 13.05
C GLY A 9 -10.72 -6.22 13.79
N ALA A 10 -10.59 -7.35 13.08
CA ALA A 10 -10.15 -8.63 13.63
C ALA A 10 -8.61 -8.80 13.57
N ILE A 11 -7.96 -8.14 12.61
CA ILE A 11 -6.53 -8.34 12.29
C ILE A 11 -5.64 -7.27 12.95
N ARG A 12 -6.16 -6.06 13.16
CA ARG A 12 -5.40 -4.90 13.68
C ARG A 12 -6.03 -4.36 14.96
N SER A 13 -5.17 -3.98 15.91
CA SER A 13 -5.61 -3.27 17.11
C SER A 13 -6.02 -1.82 16.77
N PRO A 14 -6.86 -1.17 17.59
CA PRO A 14 -7.25 0.22 17.41
C PRO A 14 -6.05 1.18 17.32
N ASP A 15 -5.02 0.98 18.15
CA ASP A 15 -3.80 1.80 18.11
C ASP A 15 -3.02 1.64 16.81
N ALA A 16 -2.97 0.43 16.25
CA ALA A 16 -2.33 0.18 14.97
C ALA A 16 -3.10 0.84 13.81
N LEU A 17 -4.43 0.83 13.87
CA LEU A 17 -5.30 1.52 12.90
C LEU A 17 -5.08 3.04 12.98
N ARG A 18 -5.12 3.61 14.19
CA ARG A 18 -4.85 5.04 14.43
C ARG A 18 -3.49 5.45 13.89
N ARG A 19 -2.44 4.67 14.20
CA ARG A 19 -1.08 4.95 13.71
C ARG A 19 -0.99 4.88 12.18
N SER A 20 -1.70 3.95 11.55
CA SER A 20 -1.72 3.84 10.08
C SER A 20 -2.39 5.04 9.40
N LEU A 21 -3.37 5.69 10.06
CA LEU A 21 -4.00 6.91 9.56
C LEU A 21 -3.10 8.16 9.77
N MET A 22 -2.37 8.22 10.88
CA MET A 22 -1.51 9.35 11.24
C MET A 22 -0.15 9.32 10.51
N ASP A 23 0.48 8.16 10.48
CA ASP A 23 1.77 7.88 9.83
C ASP A 23 1.66 6.58 9.00
N PRO A 24 1.05 6.66 7.81
CA PRO A 24 0.93 5.51 6.93
C PRO A 24 2.29 4.96 6.53
N THR A 25 3.29 5.83 6.30
CA THR A 25 4.63 5.46 5.84
C THR A 25 5.40 4.68 6.91
N GLY A 26 5.42 5.16 8.16
CA GLY A 26 6.05 4.45 9.27
C GLY A 26 5.34 3.15 9.66
N SER A 27 4.05 3.05 9.34
CA SER A 27 3.24 1.84 9.58
C SER A 27 3.33 0.80 8.45
N MET A 28 4.04 1.09 7.36
CA MET A 28 4.16 0.16 6.22
C MET A 28 5.02 -1.04 6.57
N LEU A 29 4.48 -2.24 6.34
CA LEU A 29 5.29 -3.45 6.25
C LEU A 29 6.14 -3.40 4.97
N PRO A 30 7.41 -3.90 4.99
CA PRO A 30 8.25 -3.93 3.80
C PRO A 30 7.60 -4.60 2.58
N LEU A 31 6.81 -5.65 2.81
CA LEU A 31 6.08 -6.37 1.76
C LEU A 31 4.98 -5.52 1.08
N ASN A 32 4.48 -4.49 1.77
CA ASN A 32 3.40 -3.64 1.30
C ASN A 32 3.91 -2.38 0.58
N ARG A 33 5.23 -2.22 0.45
CA ARG A 33 5.83 -1.09 -0.26
C ARG A 33 5.61 -1.21 -1.75
N TYR A 34 5.21 -0.10 -2.35
CA TYR A 34 5.09 -0.02 -3.80
C TYR A 34 6.49 -0.04 -4.42
N VAL A 35 6.56 -0.50 -5.65
CA VAL A 35 7.78 -0.49 -6.46
C VAL A 35 7.58 0.47 -7.62
N ARG A 36 8.64 1.18 -7.98
CA ARG A 36 8.72 2.01 -9.17
C ARG A 36 9.75 1.39 -10.11
N ALA A 37 9.29 1.02 -11.30
CA ALA A 37 10.11 0.52 -12.38
C ALA A 37 10.10 1.54 -13.51
N VAL A 38 11.27 1.80 -14.10
CA VAL A 38 11.40 2.62 -15.29
C VAL A 38 12.02 1.76 -16.37
N THR A 39 11.29 1.55 -17.45
CA THR A 39 11.76 0.75 -18.59
C THR A 39 12.77 1.55 -19.42
N ARG A 40 13.53 0.87 -20.29
CA ARG A 40 14.53 1.51 -21.17
C ARG A 40 13.92 2.51 -22.15
N ASP A 41 12.70 2.28 -22.62
CA ASP A 41 11.89 3.20 -23.43
C ASP A 41 11.30 4.36 -22.60
N GLY A 42 11.56 4.41 -21.29
CA GLY A 42 11.22 5.53 -20.43
C GLY A 42 9.84 5.45 -19.76
N LYS A 43 9.08 4.37 -19.98
CA LYS A 43 7.79 4.15 -19.32
C LYS A 43 8.01 3.96 -17.83
N VAL A 44 7.29 4.76 -17.04
CA VAL A 44 7.29 4.65 -15.57
C VAL A 44 6.11 3.81 -15.15
N ILE A 45 6.38 2.75 -14.39
CA ILE A 45 5.39 1.80 -13.91
C ILE A 45 5.53 1.76 -12.39
N THR A 46 4.47 2.11 -11.69
CA THR A 46 4.42 2.08 -10.22
C THR A 46 3.31 1.17 -9.77
N GLY A 47 3.56 0.32 -8.79
CA GLY A 47 2.57 -0.64 -8.35
C GLY A 47 2.97 -1.47 -7.14
N ARG A 48 2.06 -2.33 -6.72
CA ARG A 48 2.32 -3.30 -5.64
C ARG A 48 2.96 -4.54 -6.22
N ARG A 49 4.13 -4.92 -5.70
CA ARG A 49 4.81 -6.15 -6.10
C ARG A 49 4.02 -7.37 -5.64
N LEU A 50 3.79 -8.30 -6.55
CA LEU A 50 3.18 -9.61 -6.29
C LEU A 50 4.21 -10.71 -6.16
N ASN A 51 5.14 -10.75 -7.11
CA ASN A 51 6.19 -11.75 -7.16
C ASN A 51 7.46 -11.14 -7.74
N GLU A 52 8.60 -11.66 -7.34
CA GLU A 52 9.90 -11.26 -7.87
C GLU A 52 10.85 -12.43 -7.80
N ASP A 53 11.43 -12.75 -8.96
CA ASP A 53 12.50 -13.74 -9.10
C ASP A 53 13.79 -13.06 -9.56
N THR A 54 14.81 -13.85 -9.90
CA THR A 54 16.11 -13.35 -10.34
C THR A 54 16.02 -12.45 -11.59
N TYR A 55 15.07 -12.70 -12.49
CA TYR A 55 14.98 -12.07 -13.81
C TYR A 55 13.73 -11.21 -14.00
N THR A 56 12.63 -11.53 -13.31
CA THR A 56 11.34 -10.89 -13.50
C THR A 56 10.79 -10.30 -12.21
N VAL A 57 9.92 -9.29 -12.38
CA VAL A 57 9.07 -8.77 -11.32
C VAL A 57 7.65 -8.64 -11.84
N GLN A 58 6.70 -9.17 -11.09
CA GLN A 58 5.28 -9.03 -11.34
C GLN A 58 4.71 -8.02 -10.34
N LEU A 59 3.96 -7.07 -10.85
CA LEU A 59 3.30 -6.05 -10.04
C LEU A 59 1.88 -5.81 -10.53
N ILE A 60 1.01 -5.35 -9.63
CA ILE A 60 -0.25 -4.73 -10.00
C ILE A 60 -0.01 -3.23 -10.05
N ASP A 61 -0.17 -2.63 -11.23
CA ASP A 61 0.02 -1.19 -11.42
C ASP A 61 -1.13 -0.37 -10.79
N THR A 62 -1.02 0.95 -10.88
CA THR A 62 -2.05 1.86 -10.35
C THR A 62 -3.39 1.76 -11.09
N GLU A 63 -3.41 1.20 -12.29
CA GLU A 63 -4.61 0.94 -13.11
C GLU A 63 -5.15 -0.48 -12.90
N GLU A 64 -4.70 -1.16 -11.84
CA GLU A 64 -5.13 -2.52 -11.47
C GLU A 64 -4.75 -3.60 -12.48
N ARG A 65 -3.82 -3.32 -13.39
CA ARG A 65 -3.34 -4.29 -14.35
C ARG A 65 -2.20 -5.09 -13.75
N LEU A 66 -2.26 -6.40 -13.95
CA LEU A 66 -1.10 -7.26 -13.75
C LEU A 66 -0.08 -6.98 -14.84
N VAL A 67 1.11 -6.53 -14.45
CA VAL A 67 2.23 -6.26 -15.33
C VAL A 67 3.41 -7.13 -14.94
N SER A 68 3.95 -7.86 -15.90
CA SER A 68 5.19 -8.62 -15.76
C SER A 68 6.33 -7.85 -16.44
N LEU A 69 7.41 -7.61 -15.71
CA LEU A 69 8.56 -6.85 -16.18
C LEU A 69 9.83 -7.70 -16.12
N ILE A 70 10.62 -7.64 -17.18
CA ILE A 70 11.95 -8.26 -17.21
C ILE A 70 12.95 -7.22 -16.68
N LYS A 71 13.71 -7.59 -15.64
CA LYS A 71 14.63 -6.67 -14.95
C LYS A 71 15.74 -6.15 -15.86
N SER A 72 16.18 -6.94 -16.84
CA SER A 72 17.17 -6.50 -17.83
C SER A 72 16.67 -5.36 -18.72
N ASP A 73 15.36 -5.22 -18.88
CA ASP A 73 14.74 -4.17 -19.70
C ASP A 73 14.38 -2.93 -18.88
N LEU A 74 14.71 -2.94 -17.59
CA LEU A 74 14.55 -1.81 -16.69
C LEU A 74 15.82 -0.96 -16.67
N ARG A 75 15.64 0.33 -16.84
CA ARG A 75 16.65 1.35 -16.54
C ARG A 75 16.75 1.61 -15.05
N GLU A 76 15.63 1.54 -14.33
CA GLU A 76 15.56 1.79 -12.90
C GLU A 76 14.56 0.83 -12.25
N TYR A 77 14.89 0.33 -11.08
CA TYR A 77 13.97 -0.43 -10.23
C TYR A 77 14.20 -0.04 -8.77
N ALA A 78 13.17 0.52 -8.14
CA ALA A 78 13.25 1.05 -6.78
C ALA A 78 12.04 0.64 -5.94
N VAL A 79 12.29 0.22 -4.70
CA VAL A 79 11.25 0.04 -3.69
C VAL A 79 10.97 1.38 -3.05
N LEU A 80 9.74 1.87 -3.16
CA LEU A 80 9.34 3.15 -2.60
C LEU A 80 9.31 3.06 -1.07
N LYS A 81 9.86 4.11 -0.44
CA LYS A 81 9.89 4.23 1.02
C LYS A 81 8.68 4.96 1.58
N THR A 82 7.85 5.53 0.71
CA THR A 82 6.66 6.32 1.08
C THR A 82 5.39 5.55 0.76
N SER A 83 4.37 5.74 1.59
CA SER A 83 3.05 5.15 1.35
C SER A 83 2.32 5.86 0.21
N ALA A 84 1.56 5.09 -0.57
CA ALA A 84 0.57 5.66 -1.50
C ALA A 84 -0.63 6.26 -0.75
N MET A 85 -0.86 5.85 0.49
CA MET A 85 -1.86 6.45 1.37
C MET A 85 -1.31 7.76 1.95
N PRO A 86 -1.99 8.90 1.78
CA PRO A 86 -1.58 10.15 2.38
C PRO A 86 -1.76 10.12 3.91
N PRO A 87 -0.96 10.87 4.68
CA PRO A 87 -1.22 11.05 6.10
C PRO A 87 -2.49 11.89 6.31
N TYR A 88 -3.33 11.47 7.26
CA TYR A 88 -4.59 12.16 7.57
C TYR A 88 -4.55 13.02 8.83
N LYS A 89 -3.39 13.09 9.52
CA LYS A 89 -3.19 13.90 10.74
C LYS A 89 -3.58 15.38 10.62
N GLU A 90 -3.52 15.93 9.40
CA GLU A 90 -3.83 17.33 9.09
C GLU A 90 -5.20 17.49 8.39
N LYS A 91 -5.87 16.37 8.06
CA LYS A 91 -7.15 16.35 7.34
C LYS A 91 -8.33 15.96 8.23
N LEU A 92 -8.07 15.21 9.31
CA LEU A 92 -9.09 14.76 10.25
C LEU A 92 -8.79 15.36 11.62
N THR A 93 -9.84 15.81 12.30
CA THR A 93 -9.80 16.16 13.71
C THR A 93 -9.59 14.90 14.57
N SER A 94 -9.24 15.07 15.84
CA SER A 94 -9.09 13.93 16.76
C SER A 94 -10.39 13.13 16.90
N ALA A 95 -11.54 13.80 16.94
CA ALA A 95 -12.85 13.16 17.05
C ALA A 95 -13.20 12.35 15.79
N GLU A 96 -13.01 12.92 14.59
CA GLU A 96 -13.23 12.19 13.34
C GLU A 96 -12.30 10.98 13.20
N LEU A 97 -11.06 11.11 13.67
CA LEU A 97 -10.11 10.00 13.68
C LEU A 97 -10.59 8.87 14.62
N ASP A 98 -11.10 9.22 15.79
CA ASP A 98 -11.67 8.26 16.74
C ASP A 98 -12.89 7.55 16.15
N ASP A 99 -13.77 8.28 15.46
CA ASP A 99 -14.95 7.72 14.78
C ASP A 99 -14.56 6.75 13.67
N VAL A 100 -13.57 7.10 12.84
CA VAL A 100 -13.05 6.20 11.79
C VAL A 100 -12.45 4.94 12.41
N VAL A 101 -11.63 5.07 13.47
CA VAL A 101 -11.04 3.92 14.16
C VAL A 101 -12.13 3.05 14.80
N ALA A 102 -13.16 3.65 15.39
CA ALA A 102 -14.30 2.95 15.95
C ALA A 102 -15.07 2.17 14.88
N TYR A 103 -15.29 2.77 13.70
CA TYR A 103 -15.91 2.08 12.57
C TYR A 103 -15.05 0.90 12.09
N LEU A 104 -13.75 1.13 11.82
CA LEU A 104 -12.84 0.07 11.36
C LEU A 104 -12.73 -1.10 12.35
N ARG A 105 -12.90 -0.84 13.66
CA ARG A 105 -12.95 -1.89 14.69
C ARG A 105 -14.18 -2.79 14.57
N THR A 106 -15.28 -2.31 14.00
CA THR A 106 -16.50 -3.09 13.80
C THR A 106 -16.39 -4.05 12.61
N LEU A 107 -15.48 -3.77 11.67
CA LEU A 107 -15.22 -4.58 10.49
C LEU A 107 -14.47 -5.87 10.87
N LYS A 108 -15.21 -6.96 11.09
CA LYS A 108 -14.69 -8.28 11.49
C LYS A 108 -15.18 -9.40 10.57
N GLY A 109 -15.51 -9.04 9.33
CA GLY A 109 -16.11 -9.92 8.33
C GLY A 109 -17.62 -10.00 8.37
N ALA A 110 -18.19 -10.23 7.19
CA ALA A 110 -19.57 -10.67 7.06
C ALA A 110 -19.65 -12.08 7.65
N ARG A 111 -20.56 -12.27 8.59
CA ARG A 111 -20.85 -13.59 9.18
C ARG A 111 -21.63 -14.44 8.18
#